data_AF-A0A1Y1KWF3-F1
#
_entry.id   AF-A0A1Y1KWF3-F1
#
_cell.length_a   1.000
_cell.length_b   1.000
_cell.length_c   1.000
_cell.angle_alpha   90.00
_cell.angle_beta   90.00
_cell.angle_gamma   90.00
#
_symmetry.space_group_name_H-M   'P 1'
#
loop_
_entity.id
_entity.type
_entity.pdbx_description
1 polymer ?
#
loop_
_entity_poly.entity_id
_entity_poly.type
_entity_poly.pdbx_seq_one_letter_code
_entity_poly.pdbx_strand_id
1 'polypeptide(L)'
;QCHYATNHNSNFKKHLLLHKLSKDFKCTKCNYATNFKFRVERHLLTHKTTKDIECEHCDYGTNCKSLFKRHLLSHKPFNDFKCAQCHYATNHNSNFKKHLLLHKLSKDFKCTKCNYATNFKFRVERHLLTHKT
;
A
#
# COMPACT_ATOMS: atom_id res chain seq x y z
N GLN A 1 -11.15 -17.42 4.61
CA GLN A 1 -12.17 -17.07 3.60
C GLN A 1 -12.40 -15.56 3.65
N CYS A 2 -12.60 -14.87 2.51
CA CYS A 2 -12.84 -13.42 2.49
C CYS A 2 -14.06 -13.07 1.62
N HIS A 3 -14.72 -11.94 1.93
CA HIS A 3 -15.96 -11.49 1.28
C HIS A 3 -15.72 -10.70 -0.03
N TYR A 4 -14.70 -11.04 -0.80
CA TYR A 4 -14.43 -10.35 -2.07
C TYR A 4 -15.45 -10.75 -3.14
N ALA A 5 -16.11 -9.77 -3.75
CA ALA A 5 -17.07 -9.96 -4.83
C ALA A 5 -16.72 -9.09 -6.03
N THR A 6 -16.93 -9.61 -7.24
CA THR A 6 -16.72 -8.91 -8.52
C THR A 6 -17.58 -9.57 -9.59
N ASN A 7 -18.12 -8.78 -10.52
CA ASN A 7 -18.82 -9.25 -11.72
C ASN A 7 -17.86 -9.65 -12.85
N HIS A 8 -16.57 -9.27 -12.76
CA HIS A 8 -15.56 -9.64 -13.75
C HIS A 8 -14.78 -10.90 -13.33
N ASN A 9 -14.91 -11.98 -14.11
CA ASN A 9 -14.19 -13.25 -13.89
C ASN A 9 -12.65 -13.07 -13.85
N SER A 10 -12.11 -12.19 -14.71
CA SER A 10 -10.67 -11.89 -14.73
C SER A 10 -10.17 -11.30 -13.40
N ASN A 11 -10.97 -10.45 -12.76
CA ASN A 11 -10.64 -9.89 -11.45
C ASN A 11 -10.76 -10.93 -10.35
N PHE A 12 -11.75 -11.83 -10.43
CA PHE A 12 -11.88 -12.95 -9.49
C PHE A 12 -10.67 -13.88 -9.55
N LYS A 13 -10.25 -14.30 -10.75
CA LYS A 13 -9.03 -15.11 -10.95
C LYS A 13 -7.80 -14.42 -10.37
N LYS A 14 -7.62 -13.12 -10.61
CA LYS A 14 -6.52 -12.32 -10.02
C LYS A 14 -6.62 -12.24 -8.50
N HIS A 15 -7.82 -12.16 -7.94
CA HIS A 15 -8.03 -12.13 -6.49
C HIS A 15 -7.61 -13.45 -5.83
N LEU A 16 -7.95 -14.60 -6.44
CA LEU A 16 -7.57 -15.91 -5.91
C LEU A 16 -6.05 -16.08 -5.73
N LEU A 17 -5.24 -15.39 -6.55
CA LEU A 17 -3.78 -15.36 -6.42
C LEU A 17 -3.30 -14.75 -5.08
N LEU A 18 -4.15 -14.01 -4.36
CA LEU A 18 -3.84 -13.50 -3.02
C LEU A 18 -3.92 -14.56 -1.93
N HIS A 19 -4.72 -15.62 -2.14
CA HIS A 19 -4.87 -16.73 -1.18
C HIS A 19 -3.91 -17.87 -1.45
N LYS A 20 -3.25 -17.88 -2.61
CA LYS A 20 -2.25 -18.87 -2.95
C LYS A 20 -1.01 -18.71 -2.06
N LEU A 21 -0.66 -19.75 -1.31
CA LEU A 21 0.52 -19.78 -0.45
C LEU A 21 1.83 -19.82 -1.26
N SER A 22 1.84 -20.54 -2.38
CA SER A 22 2.97 -20.51 -3.30
C SER A 22 3.09 -19.15 -3.95
N LYS A 23 4.33 -18.73 -4.23
CA LYS A 23 4.66 -17.51 -4.97
C LYS A 23 5.35 -17.90 -6.27
N ASP A 24 4.60 -17.82 -7.36
CA ASP A 24 5.03 -18.38 -8.65
C ASP A 24 6.13 -17.54 -9.33
N PHE A 25 6.19 -16.24 -9.05
CA PHE A 25 7.16 -15.32 -9.61
C PHE A 25 8.19 -14.92 -8.56
N LYS A 26 9.42 -15.39 -8.71
CA LYS A 26 10.55 -15.13 -7.81
C LYS A 26 11.53 -14.16 -8.45
N CYS A 27 12.10 -13.28 -7.64
CA CYS A 27 13.23 -12.45 -8.06
C CYS A 27 14.48 -13.33 -8.17
N THR A 28 15.28 -13.12 -9.21
CA THR A 28 16.54 -13.84 -9.42
C THR A 28 17.71 -13.25 -8.62
N LYS A 29 17.53 -12.06 -8.02
CA LYS A 29 18.59 -11.30 -7.33
C LYS A 29 18.39 -11.21 -5.81
N CYS A 30 17.23 -11.58 -5.29
CA CYS A 30 16.94 -11.58 -3.85
C CYS A 30 15.75 -12.48 -3.51
N ASN A 31 15.40 -12.57 -2.23
CA ASN A 31 14.31 -13.43 -1.74
C ASN A 31 12.89 -12.89 -2.01
N TYR A 32 12.73 -11.81 -2.79
CA TYR A 32 11.42 -11.30 -3.14
C TYR A 32 10.66 -12.27 -4.05
N ALA A 33 9.38 -12.52 -3.73
CA ALA A 33 8.50 -13.33 -4.57
C ALA A 33 7.04 -12.88 -4.47
N THR A 34 6.27 -13.15 -5.53
CA THR A 34 4.87 -12.71 -5.67
C THR A 34 4.09 -13.64 -6.62
N ASN A 35 2.75 -13.59 -6.56
CA ASN A 35 1.88 -14.29 -7.51
C ASN A 35 1.51 -13.46 -8.74
N PHE A 36 2.04 -12.25 -8.86
CA PHE A 36 1.72 -11.34 -9.95
C PHE A 36 2.95 -11.00 -10.78
N LYS A 37 2.97 -11.44 -12.05
CA LYS A 37 4.07 -11.17 -12.99
C LYS A 37 4.49 -9.70 -13.02
N PHE A 38 3.54 -8.78 -13.20
CA PHE A 38 3.82 -7.34 -13.25
C PHE A 38 4.49 -6.79 -11.97
N ARG A 39 4.29 -7.44 -10.81
CA ARG A 39 4.91 -7.02 -9.55
C ARG A 39 6.37 -7.47 -9.48
N VAL A 40 6.71 -8.66 -9.97
CA VAL A 40 8.12 -9.09 -10.04
C VAL A 40 8.88 -8.27 -11.08
N GLU A 41 8.29 -8.00 -12.24
CA GLU A 41 8.90 -7.16 -13.28
C GLU A 41 9.20 -5.76 -12.74
N ARG A 42 8.23 -5.14 -12.06
CA ARG A 42 8.44 -3.85 -11.38
C ARG A 42 9.49 -3.95 -10.26
N HIS A 43 9.52 -5.04 -9.51
CA HIS A 43 10.50 -5.22 -8.45
C HIS A 43 11.92 -5.35 -9.01
N LEU A 44 12.13 -6.03 -10.14
CA LEU A 44 13.45 -6.12 -10.78
C LEU A 44 14.05 -4.75 -11.10
N LEU A 45 13.21 -3.73 -11.31
CA LEU A 45 13.65 -2.34 -11.50
C LEU A 45 14.34 -1.73 -10.28
N THR A 46 14.13 -2.27 -9.07
CA THR A 46 14.83 -1.83 -7.85
C THR A 46 16.26 -2.38 -7.76
N HIS A 47 16.61 -3.36 -8.60
CA HIS A 47 17.95 -3.91 -8.69
C HIS A 47 18.79 -3.29 -9.80
N LYS A 48 18.23 -2.33 -10.56
CA LYS A 48 19.01 -1.52 -11.50
C LYS A 48 19.79 -0.47 -10.70
N THR A 49 21.03 -0.22 -11.10
CA THR A 49 21.91 0.81 -10.52
C THR A 49 21.66 2.18 -11.13
N THR A 50 21.19 2.25 -12.37
CA THR A 50 20.78 3.48 -13.06
C THR A 50 19.33 3.84 -12.76
N LYS A 51 18.97 5.11 -12.93
CA LYS A 51 17.60 5.61 -12.90
C LYS A 51 17.29 6.21 -14.26
N ASP A 52 16.41 5.56 -15.02
CA ASP A 52 16.10 5.94 -16.39
C ASP A 52 15.03 7.06 -16.48
N ILE A 53 14.40 7.43 -15.35
CA ILE A 53 13.38 8.48 -15.27
C ILE A 53 13.74 9.41 -14.12
N GLU A 54 14.05 10.66 -14.44
CA GLU A 54 14.47 11.68 -13.48
C GLU A 54 13.44 12.80 -13.39
N CYS A 55 13.36 13.43 -12.22
CA CYS A 55 12.52 14.59 -12.01
C CYS A 55 13.28 15.85 -12.42
N GLU A 56 12.63 16.71 -13.20
CA GLU A 56 13.21 18.01 -13.60
C GLU A 56 13.25 19.03 -12.46
N HIS A 57 12.55 18.78 -11.35
CA HIS A 57 12.39 19.73 -10.25
C HIS A 57 13.16 19.34 -8.96
N CYS A 58 13.77 18.14 -8.91
CA CYS A 58 14.58 17.67 -7.78
C CYS A 58 15.40 16.42 -8.13
N ASP A 59 16.27 15.97 -7.24
CA ASP A 59 17.15 14.81 -7.45
C ASP A 59 16.45 13.43 -7.42
N TYR A 60 15.11 13.41 -7.43
CA TYR A 60 14.37 12.16 -7.46
C TYR A 60 14.49 11.50 -8.84
N GLY A 61 14.85 10.22 -8.84
CA GLY A 61 14.80 9.40 -10.05
C GLY A 61 14.39 7.96 -9.75
N THR A 62 13.80 7.29 -10.73
CA THR A 62 13.29 5.93 -10.62
C THR A 62 13.23 5.25 -11.98
N ASN A 63 13.23 3.92 -12.01
CA ASN A 63 12.96 3.15 -13.23
C ASN A 63 11.47 2.84 -13.42
N CYS A 64 10.62 3.19 -12.45
CA CYS A 64 9.21 2.83 -12.47
C CYS A 64 8.31 4.03 -12.76
N LYS A 65 7.73 4.06 -13.97
CA LYS A 65 6.78 5.11 -14.41
C LYS A 65 5.64 5.37 -13.39
N SER A 66 5.11 4.32 -12.76
CA SER A 66 4.04 4.47 -11.77
C SER A 66 4.49 5.15 -10.47
N LEU A 67 5.75 4.93 -10.06
CA LEU A 67 6.34 5.61 -8.91
C LEU A 67 6.64 7.06 -9.26
N PHE A 68 7.16 7.32 -10.47
CA PHE A 68 7.43 8.66 -10.96
C PHE A 68 6.15 9.51 -11.01
N LYS A 69 5.07 9.01 -11.63
CA LYS A 69 3.77 9.71 -11.65
C LYS A 69 3.25 10.03 -10.25
N ARG A 70 3.46 9.12 -9.29
CA ARG A 70 3.08 9.36 -7.90
C ARG A 70 3.98 10.39 -7.24
N HIS A 71 5.27 10.38 -7.52
CA HIS A 71 6.22 11.36 -7.01
C HIS A 71 5.88 12.77 -7.51
N LEU A 72 5.49 12.95 -8.78
CA LEU A 72 5.07 14.26 -9.30
C LEU A 72 3.95 14.93 -8.48
N LEU A 73 3.17 14.16 -7.72
CA LEU A 73 2.17 14.70 -6.80
C LEU A 73 2.76 15.49 -5.62
N SER A 74 4.05 15.32 -5.29
CA SER A 74 4.73 16.13 -4.26
C SER A 74 5.11 17.52 -4.77
N HIS A 75 5.17 17.72 -6.08
CA HIS A 75 5.46 19.02 -6.69
C HIS A 75 4.20 19.84 -7.00
N LYS A 76 3.01 19.27 -6.80
CA LYS A 76 1.76 20.02 -6.97
C LYS A 76 1.69 21.15 -5.94
N PRO A 77 1.34 22.38 -6.37
CA PRO A 77 1.28 23.53 -5.46
C PRO A 77 0.12 23.45 -4.46
N PHE A 78 -0.90 22.64 -4.74
CA PHE A 78 -2.03 22.42 -3.85
C PHE A 78 -2.29 20.92 -3.63
N ASN A 79 -2.94 20.63 -2.50
CA ASN A 79 -3.39 19.29 -2.16
C ASN A 79 -4.80 19.01 -2.72
N ASP A 80 -4.94 17.96 -3.53
CA ASP A 80 -6.20 17.53 -4.15
C ASP A 80 -7.22 17.03 -3.11
N PHE A 81 -6.77 16.44 -2.00
CA PHE A 81 -7.64 15.88 -0.97
C PHE A 81 -7.52 16.66 0.33
N LYS A 82 -8.57 17.37 0.72
CA LYS A 82 -8.66 18.17 1.95
C LYS A 82 -9.67 17.56 2.91
N CYS A 83 -9.32 17.46 4.18
CA CYS A 83 -10.24 17.00 5.20
C CYS A 83 -11.23 18.12 5.56
N ALA A 84 -12.51 17.78 5.66
CA ALA A 84 -13.54 18.73 6.10
C ALA A 84 -13.58 18.92 7.62
N GLN A 85 -12.96 18.01 8.39
CA GLN A 85 -13.04 17.98 9.86
C GLN A 85 -11.79 18.54 10.55
N CYS A 86 -10.71 18.80 9.80
CA CYS A 86 -9.46 19.36 10.33
C CYS A 86 -8.59 19.91 9.20
N HIS A 87 -7.45 20.51 9.53
CA HIS A 87 -6.53 21.12 8.54
C HIS A 87 -5.70 20.12 7.71
N TYR A 88 -5.92 18.81 7.83
CA TYR A 88 -5.15 17.82 7.09
C TYR A 88 -5.48 17.85 5.58
N ALA A 89 -4.45 17.88 4.75
CA ALA A 89 -4.58 17.77 3.30
C ALA A 89 -3.43 16.95 2.70
N THR A 90 -3.68 16.29 1.56
CA THR A 90 -2.67 15.50 0.84
C THR A 90 -3.02 15.36 -0.64
N ASN A 91 -2.02 15.17 -1.50
CA ASN A 91 -2.21 14.74 -2.89
C ASN A 91 -2.38 13.22 -3.05
N HIS A 92 -2.26 12.44 -1.97
CA HIS A 92 -2.38 10.98 -2.04
C HIS A 92 -3.73 10.49 -1.49
N ASN A 93 -4.62 10.08 -2.39
CA ASN A 93 -5.94 9.51 -2.03
C ASN A 93 -5.85 8.39 -0.99
N SER A 94 -4.87 7.49 -1.11
CA SER A 94 -4.68 6.40 -0.13
C SER A 94 -4.35 6.91 1.27
N ASN A 95 -3.59 8.00 1.38
CA ASN A 95 -3.26 8.62 2.66
C ASN A 95 -4.47 9.36 3.21
N PHE A 96 -5.23 10.05 2.34
CA PHE A 96 -6.47 10.70 2.71
C PHE A 96 -7.49 9.71 3.27
N LYS A 97 -7.76 8.59 2.59
CA LYS A 97 -8.65 7.53 3.09
C LYS A 97 -8.21 6.96 4.44
N LYS A 98 -6.89 6.77 4.64
CA LYS A 98 -6.34 6.33 5.93
C LYS A 98 -6.52 7.40 7.00
N HIS A 99 -6.32 8.67 6.66
CA HIS A 99 -6.51 9.79 7.57
C HIS A 99 -7.97 9.87 8.03
N LEU A 100 -8.95 9.69 7.13
CA LEU A 100 -10.38 9.70 7.49
C LEU A 100 -10.74 8.64 8.54
N LEU A 101 -9.97 7.55 8.64
CA LEU A 101 -10.17 6.57 9.71
C LEU A 101 -9.85 7.14 11.09
N LEU A 102 -9.07 8.21 11.22
CA LEU A 102 -8.79 8.86 12.52
C LEU A 102 -10.03 9.54 13.11
N HIS A 103 -10.95 10.00 12.25
CA HIS A 103 -12.18 10.68 12.67
C HIS A 103 -13.32 9.71 12.99
N LYS A 104 -13.17 8.43 12.69
CA LYS A 104 -14.16 7.42 13.08
C LYS A 104 -14.12 7.21 14.60
N LEU A 105 -15.27 7.39 15.24
CA LEU A 105 -15.46 7.01 16.65
C LEU A 105 -15.41 5.49 16.84
N SER A 106 -15.87 4.72 15.85
CA SER A 106 -15.86 3.26 15.91
C SER A 106 -14.44 2.71 15.73
N LYS A 107 -14.02 1.85 16.67
CA LYS A 107 -12.78 1.08 16.58
C LYS A 107 -13.04 -0.33 16.07
N ASP A 108 -12.91 -0.47 14.76
CA ASP A 108 -13.23 -1.68 14.01
C ASP A 108 -12.27 -2.84 14.30
N PHE A 109 -11.05 -2.56 14.79
CA PHE A 109 -10.07 -3.59 15.13
C PHE A 109 -9.80 -3.61 16.63
N LYS A 110 -10.21 -4.69 17.30
CA LYS A 110 -10.08 -4.90 18.74
C LYS A 110 -9.03 -5.97 19.04
N CYS A 111 -8.26 -5.76 20.10
CA CYS A 111 -7.40 -6.79 20.66
C CYS A 111 -8.28 -7.86 21.30
N THR A 112 -7.92 -9.12 21.13
CA THR A 112 -8.62 -10.26 21.74
C THR A 112 -8.16 -10.55 23.17
N LYS A 113 -7.08 -9.92 23.63
CA LYS A 113 -6.45 -10.18 24.93
C LYS A 113 -6.58 -9.03 25.93
N CYS A 114 -6.98 -7.83 25.50
CA CYS A 114 -7.18 -6.67 26.37
C CYS A 114 -8.08 -5.62 25.70
N ASN A 115 -8.33 -4.50 26.38
CA ASN A 115 -9.22 -3.43 25.92
C ASN A 115 -8.63 -2.53 24.81
N TYR A 116 -7.45 -2.87 24.26
CA TYR A 116 -6.87 -2.09 23.17
C TYR A 116 -7.71 -2.22 21.89
N ALA A 117 -8.03 -1.08 21.27
CA ALA A 117 -8.75 -1.04 20.01
C ALA A 117 -8.29 0.15 19.14
N THR A 118 -8.40 -0.02 17.81
CA THR A 118 -7.87 0.92 16.82
C THR A 118 -8.64 0.82 15.49
N ASN A 119 -8.55 1.87 14.67
CA ASN A 119 -9.16 1.92 13.34
C ASN A 119 -8.22 1.35 12.27
N PHE A 120 -7.03 0.87 12.69
CA PHE A 120 -5.98 0.39 11.80
C PHE A 120 -5.58 -1.05 12.13
N LYS A 121 -5.84 -1.97 11.18
CA LYS A 121 -5.48 -3.38 11.29
C LYS A 121 -4.02 -3.62 11.69
N PHE A 122 -3.07 -2.97 11.03
CA PHE A 122 -1.64 -3.16 11.31
C PHE A 122 -1.25 -2.76 12.74
N ARG A 123 -1.98 -1.83 13.35
CA ARG A 123 -1.72 -1.41 14.74
C ARG A 123 -2.18 -2.48 15.72
N VAL A 124 -3.30 -3.15 15.48
CA VAL A 124 -3.72 -4.29 16.33
C VAL A 124 -2.80 -5.49 16.12
N GLU A 125 -2.38 -5.79 14.89
CA GLU A 125 -1.44 -6.88 14.60
C GLU A 125 -0.11 -6.68 15.32
N ARG A 126 0.43 -5.45 15.28
CA ARG A 126 1.64 -5.09 16.05
C ARG A 126 1.41 -5.15 17.55
N HIS A 127 0.28 -4.64 18.04
CA HIS A 127 -0.06 -4.68 19.47
C HIS A 127 -0.15 -6.12 19.98
N LEU A 128 -0.70 -7.06 19.20
CA LEU A 128 -0.76 -8.48 19.59
C LEU A 128 0.61 -9.11 19.86
N LEU A 129 1.70 -8.54 19.30
CA LEU A 129 3.06 -9.00 19.58
C LEU A 129 3.52 -8.67 21.00
N THR A 130 2.94 -7.66 21.65
CA THR A 130 3.26 -7.32 23.06
C THR A 130 2.69 -8.32 24.05
N HIS A 131 1.80 -9.22 23.61
CA HIS A 131 1.19 -10.28 24.41
C HIS A 131 1.74 -11.68 24.12
N LYS A 132 2.88 -11.76 23.41
CA LYS A 132 3.58 -13.02 23.09
C LYS A 132 4.80 -13.26 23.99
N THR A 133 4.89 -12.50 25.09
CA THR A 133 5.77 -12.78 26.22
C THR A 133 5.23 -13.95 27.03
#